data_AF-A0A0P7N1H1-F1
#
_entry.id   AF-A0A0P7N1H1-F1
#
_cell.length_a   1.000
_cell.length_b   1.000
_cell.length_c   1.000
_cell.angle_alpha   90.00
_cell.angle_beta   90.00
_cell.angle_gamma   90.00
#
_symmetry.space_group_name_H-M   'P 1'
#
loop_
_entity.id
_entity.type
_entity.pdbx_description
1 polymer ?
#
loop_
_entity_poly.entity_id
_entity_poly.type
_entity_poly.pdbx_seq_one_letter_code
_entity_poly.pdbx_strand_id
1 'polypeptide(L)'
;MLFYRGRLISFNDVVSELDIASIRNVLISDTREQSHYIKSEEIEQLISILNSLSMKNKLIPNRPAFSEDAVIIVSSADQEKSFTIMLDYERNIIGINQYHKNMKQYILEDDSDLFLFVQSYLK
;
A
#
# COMPACT_ATOMS: atom_id res chain seq x y z
N MET A 1 32.22 10.72 7.92
CA MET A 1 30.76 11.00 7.91
C MET A 1 30.07 9.72 7.45
N LEU A 2 29.58 8.91 8.39
CA LEU A 2 28.87 7.66 8.08
C LEU A 2 27.44 8.03 7.68
N PHE A 3 27.17 8.04 6.38
CA PHE A 3 25.79 8.11 5.88
C PHE A 3 25.10 6.81 6.29
N TYR A 4 24.27 6.85 7.34
CA TYR A 4 23.25 5.84 7.56
C TYR A 4 22.24 5.96 6.40
N ARG A 5 22.57 5.39 5.22
CA ARG A 5 21.58 5.01 4.23
C ARG A 5 20.71 3.97 4.92
N GLY A 6 19.55 4.38 5.43
CA GLY A 6 18.59 3.46 6.02
C GLY A 6 18.35 2.31 5.05
N ARG A 7 18.43 1.07 5.55
CA ARG A 7 18.22 -0.13 4.72
C ARG A 7 16.83 -0.04 4.09
N LEU A 8 16.79 -0.11 2.76
CA LEU A 8 15.53 -0.23 2.02
C LEU A 8 14.88 -1.56 2.41
N ILE A 9 13.57 -1.53 2.59
CA ILE A 9 12.75 -2.68 2.89
C ILE A 9 11.78 -2.91 1.73
N SER A 10 11.50 -4.18 1.46
CA SER A 10 10.50 -4.59 0.47
C SER A 10 9.11 -4.58 1.08
N PHE A 11 8.08 -4.65 0.23
CA PHE A 11 6.71 -4.85 0.71
C PHE A 11 6.57 -6.16 1.49
N ASN A 12 7.19 -7.25 1.03
CA ASN A 12 7.16 -8.54 1.71
C ASN A 12 7.78 -8.51 3.12
N ASP A 13 8.75 -7.62 3.37
CA ASP A 13 9.31 -7.43 4.71
C ASP A 13 8.31 -6.75 5.67
N VAL A 14 7.37 -5.97 5.13
CA VAL A 14 6.34 -5.25 5.88
C VAL A 14 5.10 -6.10 6.13
N VAL A 15 4.73 -6.89 5.12
CA VAL A 15 3.53 -7.72 5.09
C VAL A 15 3.86 -9.22 5.10
N SER A 16 4.86 -9.63 5.89
CA SER A 16 5.33 -11.02 5.94
C SER A 16 4.27 -12.06 6.30
N GLU A 17 3.19 -11.64 6.95
CA GLU A 17 2.07 -12.50 7.35
C GLU A 17 0.97 -12.62 6.29
N LEU A 18 1.06 -11.82 5.22
CA LEU A 18 0.07 -11.84 4.15
C LEU A 18 0.41 -12.92 3.15
N ASP A 19 -0.38 -13.98 3.20
CA ASP A 19 -0.43 -14.96 2.15
C ASP A 19 -1.12 -14.33 0.94
N ILE A 20 -0.31 -13.86 -0.01
CA ILE A 20 -0.76 -13.24 -1.25
C ILE A 20 -1.69 -14.19 -2.05
N ALA A 21 -1.50 -15.52 -1.94
CA ALA A 21 -2.38 -16.50 -2.57
C ALA A 21 -3.78 -16.56 -1.95
N SER A 22 -3.98 -15.93 -0.79
CA SER A 22 -5.27 -15.83 -0.11
C SER A 22 -6.09 -14.60 -0.50
N ILE A 23 -5.52 -13.67 -1.29
CA ILE A 23 -6.22 -12.47 -1.75
C ILE A 23 -7.36 -12.89 -2.68
N ARG A 24 -8.60 -12.56 -2.30
CA ARG A 24 -9.79 -12.85 -3.10
C ARG A 24 -10.22 -11.64 -3.91
N ASN A 25 -10.38 -10.51 -3.25
CA ASN A 25 -10.91 -9.30 -3.83
C ASN A 25 -10.06 -8.11 -3.41
N VAL A 26 -9.88 -7.18 -4.34
CA VAL A 26 -9.24 -5.90 -4.06
C VAL A 26 -10.18 -4.79 -4.54
N LEU A 27 -10.41 -3.83 -3.66
CA LEU A 27 -11.19 -2.63 -3.93
C LEU A 27 -10.25 -1.43 -3.89
N ILE A 28 -10.23 -0.65 -4.96
CA ILE A 28 -9.57 0.66 -5.02
C ILE A 28 -10.64 1.71 -4.83
N SER A 29 -10.43 2.63 -3.89
CA SER A 29 -11.35 3.74 -3.65
C SER A 29 -10.60 5.04 -3.48
N ASP A 30 -11.14 6.15 -3.98
CA ASP A 30 -10.74 7.47 -3.48
C ASP A 30 -11.52 7.78 -2.19
N THR A 31 -11.09 8.79 -1.46
CA THR A 31 -11.81 9.29 -0.27
C THR A 31 -13.07 10.08 -0.62
N ARG A 32 -13.40 10.23 -1.91
CA ARG A 32 -14.35 11.25 -2.37
C ARG A 32 -15.62 10.73 -3.01
N GLU A 33 -15.66 9.56 -3.66
CA GLU A 33 -16.90 8.85 -4.09
C GLU A 33 -16.69 7.63 -5.02
N GLN A 34 -15.49 7.39 -5.56
CA GLN A 34 -15.26 6.34 -6.56
C GLN A 34 -14.67 5.09 -5.94
N SER A 35 -15.28 3.94 -6.23
CA SER A 35 -14.87 2.63 -5.71
C SER A 35 -14.93 1.58 -6.82
N HIS A 36 -13.79 0.96 -7.13
CA HIS A 36 -13.62 0.01 -8.21
C HIS A 36 -13.03 -1.31 -7.70
N TYR A 37 -13.78 -2.39 -7.88
CA TYR A 37 -13.20 -3.73 -7.73
C TYR A 37 -12.32 -4.01 -8.94
N ILE A 38 -11.07 -4.41 -8.70
CA ILE A 38 -10.17 -4.83 -9.77
C ILE A 38 -10.44 -6.29 -10.14
N LYS A 39 -10.18 -6.64 -11.40
CA LYS A 39 -10.37 -8.02 -11.89
C LYS A 39 -9.28 -8.95 -11.34
N SER A 40 -9.57 -10.24 -11.26
CA SER A 40 -8.60 -11.24 -10.78
C SER A 40 -7.26 -11.23 -11.55
N GLU A 41 -7.30 -10.99 -12.87
CA GLU A 41 -6.11 -10.85 -13.72
C GLU A 41 -5.25 -9.63 -13.33
N GLU A 42 -5.88 -8.55 -12.89
CA GLU A 42 -5.23 -7.30 -12.49
C GLU A 42 -4.71 -7.36 -11.05
N ILE A 43 -5.25 -8.28 -10.23
CA ILE A 43 -4.72 -8.57 -8.88
C ILE A 43 -3.27 -9.07 -8.97
N GLU A 44 -2.95 -9.93 -9.94
CA GLU A 44 -1.56 -10.40 -10.14
C GLU A 44 -0.61 -9.25 -10.51
N GLN A 45 -1.07 -8.32 -11.35
CA GLN A 45 -0.32 -7.12 -11.68
C GLN A 45 -0.10 -6.24 -10.45
N LEU A 46 -1.13 -5.99 -9.65
CA LEU A 46 -1.01 -5.23 -8.41
C LEU A 46 -0.02 -5.91 -7.45
N ILE A 47 -0.09 -7.22 -7.28
CA ILE A 47 0.84 -8.00 -6.45
C ILE A 47 2.28 -7.83 -6.95
N SER A 48 2.48 -7.90 -8.27
CA SER A 48 3.81 -7.71 -8.87
C SER A 48 4.35 -6.31 -8.58
N ILE A 49 3.52 -5.27 -8.71
CA ILE A 49 3.86 -3.89 -8.36
C ILE A 49 4.20 -3.76 -6.87
N LEU A 50 3.41 -4.37 -5.99
CA LEU A 50 3.67 -4.34 -4.55
C LEU A 50 5.00 -5.02 -4.22
N ASN A 51 5.29 -6.17 -4.82
CA ASN A 51 6.53 -6.91 -4.61
C ASN A 51 7.79 -6.17 -5.09
N SER A 52 7.66 -5.27 -6.07
CA SER A 52 8.77 -4.46 -6.57
C SER A 52 9.01 -3.18 -5.76
N LEU A 53 8.12 -2.84 -4.81
CA LEU A 53 8.27 -1.62 -4.00
C LEU A 53 9.55 -1.64 -3.18
N SER A 54 10.31 -0.55 -3.34
CA SER A 54 11.47 -0.22 -2.53
C SER A 54 11.14 0.94 -1.61
N MET A 55 11.22 0.70 -0.30
CA MET A 55 10.71 1.65 0.69
C MET A 55 11.75 1.97 1.76
N LYS A 56 11.78 3.23 2.18
CA LYS A 56 12.50 3.63 3.39
C LYS A 56 11.67 3.27 4.61
N ASN A 57 12.25 2.46 5.50
CA ASN A 57 11.69 2.20 6.82
C ASN A 57 11.81 3.47 7.67
N LYS A 58 10.83 4.36 7.56
CA LYS A 58 10.74 5.56 8.39
C LYS A 58 9.48 5.45 9.22
N LEU A 59 9.65 5.15 10.52
CA LEU A 59 8.58 5.38 11.47
C LEU A 59 8.30 6.89 11.48
N ILE A 60 7.10 7.32 11.10
CA ILE A 60 6.70 8.73 11.11
C ILE A 60 5.97 8.97 12.44
N PRO A 61 6.67 9.50 13.48
CA PRO A 61 6.17 9.48 14.86
C PRO A 61 5.03 10.47 15.13
N ASN A 62 4.79 11.42 14.24
CA ASN A 62 3.72 12.41 14.36
C ASN A 62 2.98 12.40 13.03
N ARG A 63 1.69 12.03 13.00
CA ARG A 63 0.82 12.25 11.83
C ARG A 63 0.95 13.74 11.41
N PRO A 64 1.55 14.11 10.27
CA PRO A 64 0.90 15.14 9.49
C PRO A 64 -0.43 14.55 8.98
N ALA A 65 -1.41 15.37 8.63
CA ALA A 65 -2.63 14.88 8.00
C ALA A 65 -2.27 14.09 6.73
N PHE A 66 -2.32 12.75 6.80
CA PHE A 66 -2.14 11.88 5.65
C PHE A 66 -3.27 12.22 4.68
N SER A 67 -2.95 12.54 3.42
CA SER A 67 -3.95 13.07 2.48
C SER A 67 -5.08 12.07 2.18
N GLU A 68 -4.84 10.77 2.43
CA GLU A 68 -5.75 9.66 2.10
C GLU A 68 -6.28 9.85 0.67
N ASP A 69 -5.39 10.11 -0.29
CA ASP A 69 -5.79 10.42 -1.67
C ASP A 69 -6.52 9.23 -2.30
N ALA A 70 -6.07 8.03 -1.97
CA ALA A 70 -6.72 6.78 -2.32
C ALA A 70 -6.43 5.69 -1.30
N VAL A 71 -7.26 4.65 -1.34
CA VAL A 71 -7.17 3.47 -0.51
C VAL A 71 -7.32 2.20 -1.33
N ILE A 72 -6.45 1.23 -1.06
CA ILE A 72 -6.52 -0.13 -1.58
C ILE A 72 -6.94 -1.03 -0.42
N ILE A 73 -8.13 -1.60 -0.53
CA ILE A 73 -8.69 -2.52 0.47
C ILE A 73 -8.54 -3.94 -0.07
N VAL A 74 -7.69 -4.71 0.58
CA VAL A 74 -7.40 -6.09 0.20
C VAL A 74 -8.14 -7.03 1.14
N SER A 75 -9.06 -7.82 0.56
CA SER A 75 -9.87 -8.80 1.29
C SER A 75 -9.39 -10.21 0.99
N SER A 76 -9.08 -10.96 2.05
CA SER A 76 -8.76 -12.38 1.98
C SER A 76 -9.99 -13.24 2.34
N ALA A 77 -9.96 -14.52 1.98
CA ALA A 77 -10.93 -15.50 2.47
C ALA A 77 -10.87 -15.67 4.01
N ASP A 78 -9.70 -15.39 4.59
CA ASP A 78 -9.50 -15.29 6.03
C ASP A 78 -9.63 -13.82 6.43
N GLN A 79 -10.69 -13.47 7.17
CA GLN A 79 -10.95 -12.08 7.57
C GLN A 79 -9.81 -11.50 8.42
N GLU A 80 -9.04 -12.35 9.10
CA GLU A 80 -7.87 -11.92 9.85
C GLU A 80 -6.77 -11.42 8.88
N LYS A 81 -6.68 -11.96 7.67
CA LYS A 81 -5.65 -11.57 6.69
C LYS A 81 -6.03 -10.39 5.79
N SER A 82 -7.04 -9.59 6.17
CA SER A 82 -7.41 -8.40 5.41
C SER A 82 -6.56 -7.20 5.82
N PHE A 83 -6.17 -6.37 4.85
CA PHE A 83 -5.35 -5.20 5.10
C PHE A 83 -5.69 -4.05 4.17
N THR A 84 -5.27 -2.86 4.57
CA THR A 84 -5.53 -1.63 3.83
C THR A 84 -4.23 -0.91 3.54
N ILE A 85 -4.05 -0.48 2.29
CA ILE A 85 -2.98 0.42 1.87
C ILE A 85 -3.60 1.78 1.57
N MET A 86 -3.26 2.79 2.36
CA MET A 86 -3.61 4.18 2.12
C MET A 86 -2.46 4.85 1.35
N LEU A 87 -2.78 5.73 0.41
CA LEU A 87 -1.82 6.40 -0.47
C LEU A 87 -1.86 7.91 -0.24
N ASP A 88 -0.68 8.53 -0.14
CA ASP A 88 -0.46 9.98 -0.12
C ASP A 88 0.49 10.29 -1.28
N TYR A 89 -0.11 10.71 -2.40
CA TYR A 89 0.58 10.93 -3.67
C TYR A 89 1.53 12.11 -3.57
N GLU A 90 1.13 13.18 -2.87
CA GLU A 90 1.92 14.41 -2.73
C GLU A 90 3.26 14.13 -2.04
N ARG A 91 3.27 13.23 -1.04
CA ARG A 91 4.45 12.97 -0.21
C ARG A 91 5.18 11.69 -0.56
N ASN A 92 4.68 10.94 -1.54
CA ASN A 92 5.18 9.62 -1.91
C ASN A 92 5.20 8.63 -0.71
N ILE A 93 4.11 8.61 0.07
CA ILE A 93 3.97 7.79 1.27
C ILE A 93 2.86 6.77 1.07
N ILE A 94 3.10 5.54 1.54
CA ILE A 94 2.04 4.57 1.76
C ILE A 94 1.86 4.29 3.25
N GLY A 95 0.60 4.21 3.68
CA GLY A 95 0.20 3.75 4.99
C GLY A 95 -0.35 2.33 4.89
N ILE A 96 0.23 1.37 5.59
CA ILE A 96 -0.26 -0.02 5.64
C ILE A 96 -0.89 -0.26 7.00
N ASN A 97 -2.16 -0.60 7.00
CA ASN A 97 -2.91 -0.96 8.20
C ASN A 97 -3.22 -2.47 8.15
N GLN A 98 -2.52 -3.21 9.00
CA GLN A 98 -2.78 -4.62 9.29
C GLN A 98 -3.55 -4.65 10.61
N TYR A 99 -4.84 -4.97 10.57
CA TYR A 99 -5.76 -4.92 11.72
C TYR A 99 -5.99 -3.52 12.33
N HIS A 100 -7.13 -3.36 13.01
CA HIS A 100 -7.73 -2.08 13.44
C HIS A 100 -6.93 -1.22 14.43
N LYS A 101 -5.64 -1.46 14.69
CA LYS A 101 -4.94 -0.77 15.80
C LYS A 101 -3.66 -0.03 15.48
N ASN A 102 -2.92 -0.27 14.38
CA ASN A 102 -1.73 0.53 14.09
C ASN A 102 -1.40 0.60 12.58
N MET A 103 -1.48 1.80 12.00
CA MET A 103 -0.99 2.06 10.64
C MET A 103 0.51 2.30 10.66
N LYS A 104 1.26 1.51 9.87
CA LYS A 104 2.69 1.72 9.60
C LYS A 104 2.82 2.56 8.33
N GLN A 105 3.74 3.52 8.30
CA GLN A 105 3.95 4.41 7.14
C GLN A 105 5.33 4.19 6.53
N TYR A 106 5.40 4.30 5.21
CA TYR A 106 6.61 4.03 4.43
C TYR A 106 6.73 5.07 3.31
N ILE A 107 7.94 5.59 3.12
CA ILE A 107 8.25 6.49 2.00
C ILE A 107 8.75 5.62 0.85
N LEU A 108 8.15 5.75 -0.33
CA LEU A 108 8.58 5.06 -1.54
C LEU A 108 9.82 5.77 -2.13
N GLU A 109 10.78 5.02 -2.65
CA GLU A 109 11.99 5.62 -3.26
C GLU A 109 11.77 6.13 -4.69
N ASP A 110 10.91 5.47 -5.46
CA ASP A 110 10.72 5.73 -6.89
C ASP A 110 9.29 6.22 -7.19
N ASP A 111 9.10 6.81 -8.39
CA ASP A 111 7.82 7.24 -8.95
C ASP A 111 6.90 6.03 -9.14
N SER A 112 6.20 5.66 -8.07
CA SER A 112 5.70 4.30 -7.92
C SER A 112 4.68 3.92 -8.98
N ASP A 113 4.94 2.82 -9.69
CA ASP A 113 3.99 2.14 -10.57
C ASP A 113 2.65 1.88 -9.85
N LEU A 114 2.68 1.77 -8.52
CA LEU A 114 1.51 1.68 -7.66
C LEU A 114 0.59 2.89 -7.80
N PHE A 115 1.12 4.10 -7.77
CA PHE A 115 0.31 5.32 -7.89
C PHE A 115 -0.31 5.42 -9.28
N LEU A 116 0.47 5.14 -10.32
CA LEU A 116 -0.03 5.13 -11.71
C LEU A 116 -1.13 4.09 -11.91
N PHE A 117 -0.91 2.88 -11.38
CA PHE A 117 -1.90 1.80 -11.42
C PHE A 117 -3.21 2.24 -10.76
N VAL A 118 -3.14 2.76 -9.52
CA VAL A 118 -4.34 3.18 -8.78
C VAL A 118 -5.06 4.34 -9.44
N GLN A 119 -4.32 5.35 -9.93
CA GLN A 119 -4.90 6.48 -10.63
C GLN A 119 -5.60 6.09 -11.94
N SER A 120 -5.27 4.95 -12.55
CA SER A 120 -5.99 4.47 -13.74
C SER A 120 -7.44 4.07 -13.46
N TYR A 121 -7.78 3.80 -12.19
CA TYR A 121 -9.14 3.46 -11.75
C TYR A 121 -9.94 4.65 -11.21
N LEU A 122 -9.30 5.77 -10.92
CA LEU A 122 -9.90 6.93 -10.23
C LEU A 122 -9.99 8.18 -11.13
N LYS A 123 -9.84 8.00 -12.44
CA LYS A 123 -9.86 9.06 -13.46
C LYS A 123 -11.22 9.19 -14.13
#